data_AF-A0A3B0XAH5-F1
#
_entry.id   AF-A0A3B0XAH5-F1
#
_cell.length_a   1.000
_cell.length_b   1.000
_cell.length_c   1.000
_cell.angle_alpha   90.00
_cell.angle_beta   90.00
_cell.angle_gamma   90.00
#
_symmetry.space_group_name_H-M   'P 1'
#
loop_
_entity.id
_entity.type
_entity.pdbx_description
1 polymer ?
#
loop_
_entity_poly.entity_id
_entity_poly.type
_entity_poly.pdbx_seq_one_letter_code
_entity_poly.pdbx_strand_id
1 'polypeptide(L)'
;MMKLLFIFFISTYLSVASAEQVVPSHVPVAVSDVKTYRIGKYIVKIIEYNTRAEDQLVMELFVPPEYKFIQRRVINKINVNIYGKDQVQDFRDTAGVFFKNIKVEEEIIKFQVEFYVRRGSGYYISECVVDVNSGSLPEPVCRHIPEDE
;
A
#
# COMPACT_ATOMS: atom_id res chain seq x y z
N MET A 1 -2.98 -65.17 47.70
CA MET A 1 -4.29 -64.76 47.15
C MET A 1 -4.32 -63.25 46.98
N MET A 2 -4.34 -62.81 45.72
CA MET A 2 -5.15 -61.71 45.18
C MET A 2 -5.30 -60.42 46.03
N LYS A 3 -4.60 -59.35 45.60
CA LYS A 3 -5.19 -58.01 45.46
C LYS A 3 -4.38 -57.23 44.42
N LEU A 4 -4.75 -57.56 43.18
CA LEU A 4 -4.47 -56.85 41.95
C LEU A 4 -5.24 -55.50 41.93
N LEU A 5 -4.75 -54.59 41.09
CA LEU A 5 -5.45 -53.44 40.49
C LEU A 5 -5.67 -52.21 41.39
N PHE A 6 -5.58 -51.03 40.76
CA PHE A 6 -5.51 -49.66 41.31
C PHE A 6 -4.08 -49.24 41.67
N ILE A 7 -3.33 -48.44 40.91
CA ILE A 7 -3.69 -47.26 40.11
C ILE A 7 -2.64 -47.11 39.01
N PHE A 8 -3.00 -47.42 37.77
CA PHE A 8 -2.21 -47.12 36.57
C PHE A 8 -3.04 -46.16 35.72
N PHE A 9 -3.24 -44.92 36.19
CA PHE A 9 -4.11 -43.97 35.49
C PHE A 9 -3.77 -42.50 35.74
N ILE A 10 -2.50 -42.12 35.87
CA ILE A 10 -2.13 -40.70 35.94
C ILE A 10 -0.77 -40.50 35.25
N SER A 11 -0.72 -40.69 33.93
CA SER A 11 0.42 -40.26 33.13
C SER A 11 0.05 -40.00 31.67
N THR A 12 -1.13 -39.45 31.42
CA THR A 12 -1.39 -38.69 30.19
C THR A 12 -1.11 -37.23 30.51
N TYR A 13 0.17 -36.87 30.54
CA TYR A 13 0.57 -35.47 30.49
C TYR A 13 -0.02 -34.89 29.21
N LEU A 14 -1.02 -34.03 29.39
CA LEU A 14 -1.64 -33.24 28.35
C LEU A 14 -0.56 -32.41 27.67
N SER A 15 -0.13 -32.84 26.48
CA SER A 15 0.44 -31.94 25.49
C SER A 15 -0.67 -30.99 25.04
N VAL A 16 -0.93 -29.96 25.84
CA VAL A 16 -1.66 -28.79 25.38
C VAL A 16 -0.66 -28.03 24.51
N ALA A 17 -0.58 -28.42 23.24
CA ALA A 17 0.02 -27.56 22.23
C ALA A 17 -0.80 -26.27 22.27
N SER A 18 -0.22 -25.22 22.86
CA SER A 18 -0.75 -23.87 22.80
C SER A 18 -0.74 -23.48 21.34
N ALA A 19 -1.85 -23.71 20.65
CA ALA A 19 -2.12 -23.10 19.37
C ALA A 19 -2.21 -21.60 19.65
N GLU A 20 -1.09 -20.90 19.43
CA GLU A 20 -1.11 -19.45 19.33
C GLU A 20 -2.21 -19.10 18.33
N GLN A 21 -3.29 -18.52 18.83
CA GLN A 21 -4.36 -18.03 17.99
C GLN A 21 -3.75 -16.94 17.13
N VAL A 22 -3.47 -17.29 15.87
CA VAL A 22 -3.10 -16.34 14.83
C VAL A 22 -4.28 -15.38 14.74
N VAL A 23 -4.17 -14.24 15.42
CA VAL A 23 -5.17 -13.18 15.34
C VAL A 23 -5.22 -12.80 13.87
N PRO A 24 -6.37 -12.97 13.19
CA PRO A 24 -6.47 -12.62 11.79
C PRO A 24 -6.08 -11.15 11.64
N SER A 25 -5.08 -10.91 10.78
CA SER A 25 -4.67 -9.55 10.45
C SER A 25 -5.87 -8.83 9.83
N HIS A 26 -6.53 -7.98 10.61
CA HIS A 26 -7.66 -7.19 10.14
C HIS A 26 -7.12 -6.08 9.24
N VAL A 27 -7.10 -6.33 7.93
CA VAL A 27 -6.93 -5.27 6.93
C VAL A 27 -8.17 -4.37 7.02
N PRO A 28 -8.02 -3.05 7.23
CA PRO A 28 -9.17 -2.14 7.25
C PRO A 28 -9.98 -2.28 5.96
N VAL A 29 -11.31 -2.21 6.05
CA VAL A 29 -12.22 -2.34 4.89
C VAL A 29 -11.90 -1.32 3.77
N ALA A 30 -11.30 -0.19 4.14
CA ALA A 30 -10.89 0.84 3.19
C ALA A 30 -9.64 0.47 2.37
N VAL A 31 -8.82 -0.50 2.80
CA VAL A 31 -7.61 -0.94 2.08
C VAL A 31 -8.00 -2.00 1.06
N SER A 32 -7.70 -1.75 -0.21
CA SER A 32 -7.98 -2.69 -1.30
C SER A 32 -6.84 -3.66 -1.57
N ASP A 33 -5.58 -3.21 -1.43
CA ASP A 33 -4.41 -4.06 -1.66
C ASP A 33 -3.19 -3.54 -0.87
N VAL A 34 -2.27 -4.44 -0.54
CA VAL A 34 -0.97 -4.09 0.07
C VAL A 34 0.13 -4.90 -0.61
N LYS A 35 1.01 -4.21 -1.34
CA LYS A 35 2.16 -4.81 -2.02
C LYS A 35 3.45 -4.40 -1.34
N THR A 36 4.34 -5.36 -1.10
CA THR A 36 5.64 -5.09 -0.47
C THR A 36 6.75 -5.38 -1.48
N TYR A 37 7.66 -4.43 -1.64
CA TYR A 37 8.80 -4.50 -2.55
C TYR A 37 10.10 -4.30 -1.79
N ARG A 38 11.14 -5.03 -2.18
CA ARG A 38 12.51 -4.72 -1.78
C ARG A 38 13.12 -3.83 -2.87
N ILE A 39 13.50 -2.61 -2.50
CA ILE A 39 14.00 -1.59 -3.41
C ILE A 39 15.39 -1.16 -2.92
N GLY A 40 16.43 -1.57 -3.63
CA GLY A 40 17.82 -1.41 -3.17
C GLY A 40 18.03 -1.99 -1.77
N LYS A 41 18.44 -1.13 -0.83
CA LYS A 41 18.63 -1.49 0.59
C LYS A 41 17.38 -1.31 1.46
N TYR A 42 16.27 -0.87 0.88
CA TYR A 42 15.04 -0.54 1.60
C TYR A 42 13.91 -1.54 1.30
N ILE A 43 12.87 -1.48 2.13
CA ILE A 43 11.61 -2.16 1.90
C ILE A 43 10.54 -1.09 1.75
N VAL A 44 9.76 -1.14 0.67
CA VAL A 44 8.62 -0.25 0.44
C VAL A 44 7.34 -1.06 0.47
N LYS A 45 6.38 -0.61 1.28
CA LYS A 45 4.99 -1.08 1.21
C LYS A 45 4.17 -0.05 0.46
N ILE A 46 3.47 -0.48 -0.58
CA ILE A 46 2.46 0.29 -1.29
C ILE A 46 1.10 -0.21 -0.83
N ILE A 47 0.30 0.68 -0.26
CA ILE A 47 -1.02 0.43 0.31
C ILE A 47 -2.02 1.17 -0.57
N GLU A 48 -2.78 0.40 -1.33
CA GLU A 48 -3.84 0.90 -2.19
C GLU A 48 -5.14 0.92 -1.38
N TYR A 49 -5.82 2.06 -1.37
CA TYR A 49 -7.14 2.19 -0.74
C TYR A 49 -8.23 2.06 -1.80
N ASN A 50 -9.37 1.51 -1.39
CA ASN A 50 -10.59 1.57 -2.16
C ASN A 50 -11.00 3.04 -2.29
N THR A 51 -10.92 3.55 -3.52
CA THR A 51 -11.15 4.98 -3.78
C THR A 51 -12.60 5.42 -3.53
N ARG A 52 -13.56 4.50 -3.38
CA ARG A 52 -14.90 4.86 -2.89
C ARG A 52 -14.94 5.20 -1.40
N ALA A 53 -13.99 4.68 -0.63
CA ALA A 53 -13.86 4.93 0.80
C ALA A 53 -12.82 6.02 1.07
N GLU A 54 -11.64 5.90 0.47
CA GLU A 54 -10.54 6.84 0.63
C GLU A 54 -9.79 7.05 -0.69
N ASP A 55 -9.83 8.28 -1.21
CA ASP A 55 -9.17 8.71 -2.44
C ASP A 55 -7.66 8.93 -2.25
N GLN A 56 -6.90 7.87 -1.91
CA GLN A 56 -5.46 7.99 -1.68
C GLN A 56 -4.65 6.73 -2.02
N LEU A 57 -3.38 6.95 -2.34
CA LEU A 57 -2.34 5.92 -2.40
C LEU A 57 -1.33 6.18 -1.29
N VAL A 58 -0.97 5.16 -0.52
CA VAL A 58 -0.01 5.30 0.59
C VAL A 58 1.23 4.48 0.30
N MET A 59 2.39 5.05 0.58
CA MET A 59 3.68 4.36 0.52
C MET A 59 4.36 4.46 1.88
N GLU A 60 4.94 3.37 2.36
CA GLU A 60 5.70 3.30 3.60
C GLU A 60 7.09 2.74 3.32
N LEU A 61 8.11 3.36 3.91
CA LEU A 61 9.52 3.01 3.72
C LEU A 61 10.11 2.48 5.02
N PHE A 62 10.84 1.37 4.92
CA PHE A 62 11.47 0.68 6.04
C PHE A 62 12.94 0.34 5.75
N VAL A 63 13.77 0.32 6.80
CA VAL A 63 15.13 -0.24 6.76
C VAL A 63 15.15 -1.66 7.34
N PRO A 64 15.66 -2.68 6.61
CA PRO A 64 15.96 -4.00 7.16
C PRO A 64 17.24 -3.99 8.02
N PRO A 65 17.46 -4.99 8.91
CA PRO A 65 16.67 -6.21 9.08
C PRO A 65 15.48 -6.04 10.04
N GLU A 66 15.48 -5.04 10.90
CA GLU A 66 14.47 -4.86 11.96
C GLU A 66 13.14 -4.27 11.46
N TYR A 67 13.00 -4.06 10.14
CA TYR A 67 11.86 -3.35 9.54
C TYR A 67 11.60 -2.01 10.23
N LYS A 68 12.67 -1.26 10.50
CA LYS A 68 12.57 0.05 11.13
C LYS A 68 11.87 1.02 10.18
N PHE A 69 10.71 1.52 10.58
CA PHE A 69 9.97 2.53 9.84
C PHE A 69 10.80 3.81 9.68
N ILE A 70 10.86 4.32 8.46
CA ILE A 70 11.55 5.57 8.11
C ILE A 70 10.53 6.68 7.86
N GLN A 71 9.61 6.43 6.92
CA GLN A 71 8.75 7.46 6.36
C GLN A 71 7.45 6.86 5.84
N ARG A 72 6.38 7.65 5.93
CA ARG A 72 5.10 7.41 5.26
C ARG A 72 4.81 8.57 4.32
N ARG A 73 4.40 8.25 3.10
CA ARG A 73 3.94 9.17 2.06
C ARG A 73 2.49 8.87 1.77
N VAL A 74 1.64 9.89 1.91
CA VAL A 74 0.23 9.83 1.51
C VAL A 74 0.08 10.66 0.25
N ILE A 75 -0.37 10.03 -0.83
CA ILE A 75 -0.62 10.67 -2.12
C ILE A 75 -2.14 10.80 -2.26
N ASN A 76 -2.63 11.99 -1.91
CA ASN A 76 -4.04 12.39 -2.00
C ASN A 76 -4.24 13.62 -2.92
N LYS A 77 -3.16 14.03 -3.59
CA LYS A 77 -3.13 15.05 -4.62
C LYS A 77 -1.88 14.87 -5.47
N ILE A 78 -1.91 15.39 -6.69
CA ILE A 78 -0.71 15.51 -7.53
C ILE A 78 -0.64 16.90 -8.15
N ASN A 79 0.59 17.34 -8.44
CA ASN A 79 0.85 18.50 -9.26
C ASN A 79 1.23 18.00 -10.66
N VAL A 80 0.54 18.49 -11.67
CA VAL A 80 0.76 18.06 -13.05
C VAL A 80 0.62 19.25 -14.00
N ASN A 81 1.51 19.33 -14.99
CA ASN A 81 1.39 20.30 -16.06
C ASN A 81 0.46 19.72 -17.15
N ILE A 82 -0.67 20.38 -17.38
CA ILE A 82 -1.66 19.99 -18.39
C ILE A 82 -1.78 21.16 -19.38
N TYR A 83 -1.45 20.90 -20.64
CA TYR A 83 -1.46 21.90 -21.72
C TYR A 83 -0.67 23.18 -21.37
N GLY A 84 0.52 23.02 -20.76
CA GLY A 84 1.40 24.13 -20.41
C GLY A 84 1.00 24.87 -19.12
N LYS A 85 -0.01 24.40 -18.39
CA LYS A 85 -0.46 25.00 -17.13
C LYS A 85 -0.29 24.03 -15.97
N ASP A 86 0.35 24.50 -14.91
CA ASP A 86 0.45 23.73 -13.67
C ASP A 86 -0.93 23.67 -13.01
N GLN A 87 -1.37 22.45 -12.73
CA GLN A 87 -2.62 22.15 -12.07
C GLN A 87 -2.38 21.27 -10.86
N VAL A 88 -3.16 21.53 -9.81
CA VAL A 88 -3.24 20.66 -8.64
C VAL A 88 -4.50 19.83 -8.78
N GLN A 89 -4.33 18.52 -8.91
CA GLN A 89 -5.43 17.57 -8.86
C GLN A 89 -5.57 17.08 -7.43
N ASP A 90 -6.44 17.72 -6.64
CA ASP A 90 -6.78 17.29 -5.28
C ASP A 90 -7.81 16.17 -5.34
N PHE A 91 -7.47 14.98 -4.84
CA PHE A 91 -8.33 13.81 -4.97
C PHE A 91 -9.59 13.89 -4.11
N ARG A 92 -9.72 14.89 -3.24
CA ARG A 92 -10.96 15.13 -2.47
C ARG A 92 -12.00 15.92 -3.26
N ASP A 93 -11.60 16.59 -4.34
CA ASP A 93 -12.49 17.36 -5.23
C ASP A 93 -12.67 16.68 -6.59
N THR A 94 -12.74 15.35 -6.57
CA THR A 94 -12.89 14.51 -7.75
C THR A 94 -14.28 13.87 -7.82
N ALA A 95 -14.71 13.46 -9.02
CA ALA A 95 -15.79 12.49 -9.21
C ALA A 95 -15.31 11.04 -9.06
N GLY A 96 -14.00 10.83 -9.23
CA GLY A 96 -13.33 9.56 -9.00
C GLY A 96 -11.83 9.68 -9.28
N VAL A 97 -11.03 9.00 -8.47
CA VAL A 97 -9.61 8.78 -8.77
C VAL A 97 -9.33 7.29 -8.83
N PHE A 98 -8.46 6.87 -9.73
CA PHE A 98 -8.00 5.48 -9.80
C PHE A 98 -6.50 5.43 -10.01
N PHE A 99 -5.83 4.56 -9.25
CA PHE A 99 -4.43 4.26 -9.42
C PHE A 99 -4.30 3.02 -10.31
N LYS A 100 -3.50 3.12 -11.37
CA LYS A 100 -3.29 2.05 -12.35
C LYS A 100 -1.81 1.80 -12.56
N ASN A 101 -1.49 0.64 -13.13
CA ASN A 101 -0.15 0.31 -13.62
C ASN A 101 0.97 0.58 -12.59
N ILE A 102 0.69 0.34 -11.31
CA ILE A 102 1.67 0.47 -10.24
C ILE A 102 2.74 -0.60 -10.44
N LYS A 103 3.97 -0.15 -10.69
CA LYS A 103 5.12 -1.00 -10.93
C LYS A 103 6.35 -0.43 -10.27
N VAL A 104 7.26 -1.32 -9.92
CA VAL A 104 8.56 -0.96 -9.35
C VAL A 104 9.63 -1.41 -10.35
N GLU A 105 10.42 -0.46 -10.83
CA GLU A 105 11.51 -0.68 -11.77
C GLU A 105 12.77 -0.09 -11.16
N GLU A 106 13.75 -0.95 -10.87
CA GLU A 106 14.98 -0.57 -10.15
C GLU A 106 14.66 0.07 -8.80
N GLU A 107 14.92 1.36 -8.65
CA GLU A 107 14.67 2.14 -7.45
C GLU A 107 13.56 3.20 -7.63
N ILE A 108 12.78 3.05 -8.71
CA ILE A 108 11.69 3.95 -9.09
C ILE A 108 10.34 3.24 -8.97
N ILE A 109 9.39 3.88 -8.29
CA ILE A 109 7.99 3.46 -8.27
C ILE A 109 7.25 4.28 -9.32
N LYS A 110 6.65 3.60 -10.30
CA LYS A 110 5.86 4.21 -11.38
C LYS A 110 4.40 3.82 -11.20
N PHE A 111 3.49 4.76 -11.42
CA PHE A 111 2.05 4.51 -11.41
C PHE A 111 1.32 5.53 -12.27
N GLN A 112 0.12 5.19 -12.68
CA GLN A 112 -0.78 6.10 -13.38
C GLN A 112 -1.91 6.54 -12.45
N VAL A 113 -2.34 7.79 -12.61
CA VAL A 113 -3.49 8.38 -11.93
C VAL A 113 -4.51 8.76 -12.99
N GLU A 114 -5.68 8.12 -12.94
CA GLU A 114 -6.87 8.51 -13.68
C GLU A 114 -7.71 9.43 -12.80
N PHE A 115 -7.90 10.69 -13.22
CA PHE A 115 -8.62 11.72 -12.47
C PHE A 115 -9.86 12.18 -13.22
N TYR A 116 -11.03 12.04 -12.59
CA TYR A 116 -12.32 12.47 -13.15
C TYR A 116 -12.80 13.76 -12.47
N VAL A 117 -12.93 14.84 -13.23
CA VAL A 117 -13.32 16.15 -12.66
C VAL A 117 -14.74 16.10 -12.07
N ARG A 118 -14.92 16.60 -10.84
CA ARG A 118 -16.22 16.59 -10.15
C ARG A 118 -17.28 17.48 -10.80
N ARG A 119 -16.88 18.65 -11.27
CA ARG A 119 -17.77 19.67 -11.85
C ARG A 119 -17.29 20.05 -13.24
N GLY A 120 -18.12 19.80 -14.24
CA GLY A 120 -17.78 20.00 -15.65
C GLY A 120 -17.42 18.68 -16.34
N SER A 121 -16.85 18.79 -17.54
CA SER A 121 -16.29 17.65 -18.27
C SER A 121 -14.77 17.70 -18.19
N GLY A 122 -14.15 16.64 -17.70
CA GLY A 122 -12.71 16.52 -17.68
C GLY A 122 -12.29 15.15 -17.18
N TYR A 123 -11.40 14.53 -17.93
CA TYR A 123 -10.74 13.29 -17.59
C TYR A 123 -9.25 13.50 -17.88
N TYR A 124 -8.40 13.12 -16.94
CA TYR A 124 -6.97 13.30 -17.08
C TYR A 124 -6.26 12.03 -16.63
N ILE A 125 -5.37 11.53 -17.48
CA ILE A 125 -4.42 10.49 -17.11
C ILE A 125 -3.08 11.17 -16.87
N SER A 126 -2.43 10.82 -15.76
CA SER A 126 -1.08 11.25 -15.44
C SER A 126 -0.20 10.05 -15.12
N GLU A 127 1.02 10.00 -15.66
CA GLU A 127 2.05 9.07 -15.22
C GLU A 127 2.90 9.75 -14.14
N CYS A 128 3.03 9.10 -12.99
CA CYS A 128 3.72 9.59 -11.83
C CYS A 128 4.88 8.68 -11.46
N VAL A 129 5.97 9.28 -10.99
CA VAL A 129 7.17 8.58 -10.54
C VAL A 129 7.60 9.04 -9.15
N VAL A 130 8.04 8.10 -8.33
CA VAL A 130 8.67 8.35 -7.02
C VAL A 130 10.04 7.67 -7.01
N ASP A 131 11.09 8.47 -6.88
CA ASP A 131 12.48 8.03 -6.76
C ASP A 131 12.79 7.71 -5.28
N VAL A 132 13.18 6.46 -5.01
CA VAL A 132 13.46 5.95 -3.66
C VAL A 132 14.97 5.88 -3.36
N ASN A 133 15.84 6.22 -4.33
CA ASN A 133 17.30 6.02 -4.26
C ASN A 133 17.92 6.76 -3.07
N SER A 134 17.35 7.93 -2.75
CA SER A 134 17.78 8.78 -1.63
C SER A 134 17.46 8.21 -0.24
N GLY A 135 16.72 7.10 -0.15
CA GLY A 135 16.20 6.61 1.13
C GLY A 135 15.06 7.43 1.69
N SER A 136 14.30 8.08 0.81
CA SER A 136 13.12 8.85 1.15
C SER A 136 11.99 8.53 0.17
N LEU A 137 10.78 8.97 0.50
CA LEU A 137 9.61 8.95 -0.37
C LEU A 137 9.25 10.41 -0.69
N PRO A 138 9.83 11.04 -1.74
CA PRO A 138 9.50 12.40 -2.14
C PRO A 138 8.06 12.53 -2.66
N GLU A 139 7.63 13.77 -2.97
CA GLU A 139 6.39 13.96 -3.75
C GLU A 139 6.57 13.31 -5.13
N PRO A 140 5.51 12.71 -5.69
CA PRO A 140 5.58 12.16 -7.03
C PRO A 140 5.78 13.28 -8.05
N VAL A 141 6.65 13.03 -9.03
CA VAL A 141 6.76 13.87 -10.23
C VAL A 141 5.82 13.28 -11.27
N CYS A 142 4.82 14.05 -11.68
CA CYS A 142 3.77 13.58 -12.58
C CYS A 142 3.79 14.34 -13.91
N ARG A 143 3.52 13.61 -15.00
CA ARG A 143 3.32 14.15 -16.34
C ARG A 143 1.96 13.72 -16.88
N HIS A 144 1.26 14.64 -17.54
CA HIS A 144 0.01 14.32 -18.22
C HIS A 144 0.29 13.41 -19.43
N ILE A 145 -0.54 12.38 -19.61
CA ILE A 145 -0.59 11.55 -20.81
C ILE A 145 -1.77 12.03 -21.66
N PRO A 146 -1.55 12.53 -22.89
CA PRO A 146 -2.63 12.91 -23.79
C PRO A 146 -3.52 11.73 -24.14
N GLU A 147 -4.82 11.95 -24.36
CA GLU A 147 -5.77 10.88 -24.72
C GLU A 147 -5.54 10.28 -26.12
N ASP A 148 -4.66 10.89 -26.93
CA ASP A 148 -4.43 10.55 -28.35
C ASP A 148 -3.19 9.64 -28.60
N GLU A 149 -2.56 9.08 -27.57
CA GLU A 149 -1.45 8.09 -27.65
C GLU A 149 -1.86 6.70 -27.14
#